data_AF-G7L9L3-F1
#
_entry.id   AF-G7L9L3-F1
#
_cell.length_a   1.000
_cell.length_b   1.000
_cell.length_c   1.000
_cell.angle_alpha   90.00
_cell.angle_beta   90.00
_cell.angle_gamma   90.00
#
_symmetry.space_group_name_H-M   'P 1'
#
loop_
_entity.id
_entity.type
_entity.pdbx_description
1 polymer ?
#
loop_
_entity_poly.entity_id
_entity_poly.type
_entity_poly.pdbx_seq_one_letter_code
_entity_poly.pdbx_strand_id
1 'polypeptide(L)'
;MASGNEEKIESGFNDVPETKPKKDWILLSLRVVAFLAAVSATLVMSLNKQTKTFVVATIGSTPITVPLTAKFQHTPAFVYFVVPNGIVSLHNLVMIAMYILGPKFHNKGLQLALIAVFDTMALALASSGDGAATAMSELGRNGNSHAKWNKICDKFESYCNRGGGSLIASFIGLILLLIITVMSINKLLKLNRN
;
A
#
# COMPACT_ATOMS: atom_id res chain seq x y z
N MET A 1 -35.71 49.46 41.21
CA MET A 1 -36.29 48.20 40.70
C MET A 1 -36.20 48.24 39.18
N ALA A 2 -35.83 47.10 38.56
CA ALA A 2 -35.71 46.79 37.12
C ALA A 2 -34.59 47.50 36.34
N SER A 3 -33.49 46.81 35.96
CA SER A 3 -33.34 45.86 34.83
C SER A 3 -33.18 46.65 33.51
N GLY A 4 -32.01 46.79 32.89
CA GLY A 4 -31.11 45.74 32.41
C GLY A 4 -31.37 45.56 30.90
N ASN A 5 -30.69 46.34 30.06
CA ASN A 5 -30.74 46.25 28.59
C ASN A 5 -29.31 46.15 28.06
N GLU A 6 -28.92 44.94 27.67
CA GLU A 6 -27.67 44.63 26.96
C GLU A 6 -27.77 45.11 25.51
N GLU A 7 -26.71 45.78 25.04
CA GLU A 7 -26.54 46.20 23.65
C GLU A 7 -26.52 44.99 22.72
N LYS A 8 -27.46 44.99 21.77
CA LYS A 8 -27.47 44.15 20.58
C LYS A 8 -26.44 44.69 19.59
N ILE A 9 -25.21 44.18 19.63
CA ILE A 9 -24.23 44.39 18.56
C ILE A 9 -24.54 43.40 17.43
N GLU A 10 -25.08 43.93 16.34
CA GLU A 10 -25.06 43.30 15.02
C GLU A 10 -23.61 42.92 14.67
N SER A 11 -23.32 41.62 14.68
CA SER A 11 -22.17 41.06 13.99
C SER A 11 -22.71 40.15 12.91
N GLY A 12 -22.68 40.64 11.67
CA GLY A 12 -22.98 39.86 10.49
C GLY A 12 -22.13 38.60 10.51
N PHE A 13 -22.77 37.47 10.81
CA PHE A 13 -22.19 36.15 10.63
C PHE A 13 -22.12 35.91 9.12
N ASN A 14 -21.02 36.39 8.54
CA ASN A 14 -20.64 36.09 7.17
C ASN A 14 -20.69 34.57 7.00
N ASP A 15 -21.51 34.12 6.06
CA ASP A 15 -21.47 32.78 5.50
C ASP A 15 -20.01 32.40 5.27
N VAL A 16 -19.52 31.45 6.08
CA VAL A 16 -18.21 30.85 5.87
C VAL A 16 -18.28 30.13 4.53
N PRO A 17 -17.52 30.55 3.52
CA PRO A 17 -17.59 29.92 2.21
C PRO A 17 -17.08 28.48 2.36
N GLU A 18 -17.90 27.54 1.93
CA GLU A 18 -17.54 26.12 1.86
C GLU A 18 -16.19 25.92 1.20
N THR A 19 -15.20 25.51 2.00
CA THR A 19 -13.88 25.08 1.53
C THR A 19 -13.97 23.68 0.90
N LYS A 20 -14.75 23.53 -0.17
CA LYS A 20 -15.07 22.23 -0.81
C LYS A 20 -14.11 21.72 -1.91
N PRO A 21 -13.38 22.52 -2.73
CA PRO A 21 -12.63 21.95 -3.87
C PRO A 21 -11.23 21.40 -3.54
N LYS A 22 -10.53 21.93 -2.53
CA LYS A 22 -9.11 21.58 -2.28
C LYS A 22 -8.91 20.19 -1.69
N LYS A 23 -9.82 19.73 -0.82
CA LYS A 23 -9.68 18.45 -0.09
C LYS A 23 -9.93 17.22 -0.95
N ASP A 24 -10.75 17.34 -1.99
CA ASP A 24 -11.04 16.25 -2.92
C ASP A 24 -9.89 16.04 -3.91
N TRP A 25 -9.30 17.13 -4.40
CA TRP A 25 -8.08 17.09 -5.22
C TRP A 25 -6.86 16.50 -4.50
N ILE A 26 -6.69 16.80 -3.21
CA ILE A 26 -5.63 16.20 -2.38
C ILE A 26 -5.84 14.68 -2.23
N LEU A 27 -7.08 14.23 -2.06
CA LEU A 27 -7.38 12.80 -1.91
C LEU A 27 -7.16 12.06 -3.25
N LEU A 28 -7.49 12.71 -4.37
CA LEU A 28 -7.20 12.18 -5.70
C LEU A 28 -5.70 12.06 -5.95
N SER A 29 -4.91 13.10 -5.67
CA SER A 29 -3.45 13.05 -5.89
C SER A 29 -2.81 11.97 -5.03
N LEU A 30 -3.24 11.84 -3.77
CA LEU A 30 -2.76 10.81 -2.85
C LEU A 30 -3.07 9.40 -3.38
N ARG A 31 -4.25 9.16 -3.95
CA ARG A 31 -4.61 7.89 -4.60
C ARG A 31 -3.75 7.59 -5.83
N VAL A 32 -3.44 8.59 -6.65
CA VAL A 32 -2.56 8.42 -7.81
C VAL A 32 -1.15 8.02 -7.37
N VAL A 33 -0.61 8.68 -6.35
CA VAL A 33 0.72 8.34 -5.82
C VAL A 33 0.72 6.95 -5.20
N ALA A 34 -0.31 6.60 -4.41
CA ALA A 34 -0.46 5.26 -3.84
C ALA A 34 -0.58 4.17 -4.93
N PHE A 35 -1.30 4.45 -6.02
CA PHE A 35 -1.39 3.56 -7.19
C PHE A 35 -0.02 3.34 -7.83
N LEU A 36 0.74 4.40 -8.11
CA LEU A 36 2.06 4.29 -8.71
C LEU A 36 3.05 3.54 -7.80
N ALA A 37 2.99 3.77 -6.49
CA ALA A 37 3.77 3.04 -5.49
C ALA A 37 3.43 1.54 -5.51
N ALA A 38 2.14 1.18 -5.46
CA ALA A 38 1.71 -0.23 -5.49
C ALA A 38 2.09 -0.92 -6.82
N VAL A 39 1.91 -0.25 -7.97
CA VAL A 39 2.27 -0.80 -9.29
C VAL A 39 3.77 -1.00 -9.40
N SER A 40 4.57 -0.01 -8.99
CA SER A 40 6.04 -0.11 -9.05
C SER A 40 6.55 -1.23 -8.13
N ALA A 41 6.04 -1.34 -6.90
CA ALA A 41 6.38 -2.42 -5.98
C ALA A 41 6.03 -3.80 -6.57
N THR A 42 4.81 -3.94 -7.09
CA THR A 42 4.32 -5.18 -7.73
C THR A 42 5.17 -5.55 -8.93
N LEU A 43 5.46 -4.59 -9.82
CA LEU A 43 6.22 -4.81 -11.04
C LEU A 43 7.68 -5.18 -10.75
N VAL A 44 8.34 -4.43 -9.86
CA VAL A 44 9.73 -4.70 -9.48
C VAL A 44 9.85 -6.08 -8.84
N MET A 45 8.93 -6.45 -7.94
CA MET A 45 8.95 -7.76 -7.30
C MET A 45 8.61 -8.90 -8.28
N SER A 46 7.61 -8.70 -9.15
CA SER A 46 7.17 -9.72 -10.13
C SER A 46 8.22 -9.99 -11.21
N LEU A 47 8.94 -8.95 -11.63
CA LEU A 47 10.03 -9.09 -12.60
C LEU A 47 11.36 -9.50 -11.94
N ASN A 48 11.39 -9.63 -10.61
CA ASN A 48 12.59 -9.99 -9.89
C ASN A 48 12.92 -11.48 -10.12
N LYS A 49 13.91 -11.71 -10.99
CA LYS A 49 14.48 -13.03 -11.28
C LYS A 49 15.98 -12.94 -11.22
N GLN A 50 16.62 -13.87 -10.50
CA GLN A 50 18.07 -14.01 -10.54
C GLN A 50 18.43 -15.50 -10.59
N THR A 51 19.19 -15.89 -11.61
CA THR A 51 19.72 -17.25 -11.74
C THR A 51 21.20 -17.24 -11.44
N LYS A 52 21.66 -18.10 -10.53
CA LYS A 52 23.08 -18.31 -10.22
C LYS A 52 23.39 -19.79 -10.30
N THR A 53 24.52 -20.15 -10.91
CA THR A 53 25.03 -21.51 -10.94
C THR A 53 25.74 -21.83 -9.63
N PHE A 54 25.32 -22.89 -8.94
CA PHE A 54 25.97 -23.41 -7.74
C PHE A 54 26.64 -24.73 -8.07
N VAL A 55 27.86 -24.93 -7.59
CA VAL A 55 28.53 -26.24 -7.69
C VAL A 55 27.97 -27.11 -6.56
N VAL A 56 27.18 -28.13 -6.90
CA VAL A 56 26.49 -28.98 -5.91
C VAL A 56 27.28 -30.25 -5.60
N ALA A 57 28.17 -30.66 -6.50
CA ALA A 57 29.09 -31.77 -6.29
C ALA A 57 30.34 -31.63 -7.17
N THR A 58 31.48 -32.10 -6.67
CA THR A 58 32.70 -32.28 -7.47
C THR A 58 32.96 -33.79 -7.54
N ILE A 59 32.81 -34.39 -8.72
CA ILE A 59 33.18 -35.79 -8.95
C ILE A 59 34.55 -35.78 -9.64
N GLY A 60 35.59 -36.24 -8.95
CA GLY A 60 36.97 -36.15 -9.43
C GLY A 60 37.46 -34.70 -9.54
N SER A 61 37.79 -34.23 -10.74
CA SER A 61 38.27 -32.86 -11.06
C SER A 61 37.24 -31.99 -11.79
N THR A 62 36.02 -32.50 -12.05
CA THR A 62 34.97 -31.76 -12.76
C THR A 62 33.90 -31.25 -11.80
N PRO A 63 33.69 -29.92 -11.68
CA PRO A 63 32.62 -29.35 -10.86
C PRO A 63 31.26 -29.49 -11.57
N ILE A 64 30.30 -30.17 -10.93
CA ILE A 64 28.91 -30.25 -11.40
C ILE A 64 28.19 -29.00 -10.94
N THR A 65 27.92 -28.10 -11.89
CA THR A 65 27.18 -26.86 -11.66
C THR A 65 25.69 -27.08 -11.92
N VAL A 66 24.86 -26.75 -10.94
CA VAL A 66 23.40 -26.70 -11.06
C VAL A 66 22.97 -25.23 -11.06
N PRO A 67 22.25 -24.75 -12.09
CA PRO A 67 21.65 -23.42 -12.06
C PRO A 67 20.53 -23.39 -11.02
N LEU A 68 20.73 -22.67 -9.93
CA LEU A 68 19.69 -22.38 -8.95
C LEU A 68 19.07 -21.02 -9.30
N THR A 69 17.80 -21.04 -9.68
CA THR A 69 17.04 -19.84 -10.03
C THR A 69 16.25 -19.37 -8.81
N ALA A 70 16.63 -18.24 -8.24
CA ALA A 70 15.81 -17.51 -7.27
C ALA A 70 14.76 -16.69 -8.05
N LYS A 71 13.49 -17.10 -7.93
CA LYS A 71 12.32 -16.40 -8.49
C LYS A 71 11.35 -16.09 -7.37
N PHE A 72 10.62 -14.98 -7.51
CA PHE A 72 9.56 -14.61 -6.56
C PHE A 72 8.51 -15.72 -6.36
N GLN A 73 8.26 -16.53 -7.40
CA GLN A 73 7.29 -17.63 -7.40
C GLN A 73 7.67 -18.80 -6.49
N HIS A 74 8.96 -18.94 -6.15
CA HIS A 74 9.43 -20.01 -5.27
C HIS A 74 9.28 -19.66 -3.78
N THR A 75 9.01 -18.39 -3.46
CA THR A 75 8.79 -17.95 -2.08
C THR A 75 7.34 -17.48 -1.93
N PRO A 76 6.48 -18.27 -1.24
CA PRO A 76 5.04 -17.97 -1.16
C PRO A 76 4.75 -16.60 -0.53
N ALA A 77 5.61 -16.10 0.35
CA ALA A 77 5.46 -14.76 0.93
C ALA A 77 5.59 -13.62 -0.10
N PHE A 78 6.50 -13.75 -1.09
CA PHE A 78 6.63 -12.73 -2.13
C PHE A 78 5.46 -12.77 -3.11
N VAL A 79 4.89 -13.95 -3.37
CA VAL A 79 3.63 -14.08 -4.11
C VAL A 79 2.48 -13.43 -3.34
N TYR A 80 2.40 -13.69 -2.03
CA TYR A 80 1.40 -13.07 -1.15
C TYR A 80 1.62 -11.57 -0.94
N PHE A 81 2.77 -11.01 -1.28
CA PHE A 81 3.00 -9.56 -1.33
C PHE A 81 2.50 -8.94 -2.64
N VAL A 82 2.76 -9.63 -3.77
CA VAL A 82 2.37 -9.17 -5.12
C VAL A 82 0.85 -9.16 -5.29
N VAL A 83 0.14 -10.18 -4.77
CA VAL A 83 -1.31 -10.31 -4.95
C VAL A 83 -2.11 -9.17 -4.29
N PRO A 84 -1.95 -8.86 -2.98
CA PRO A 84 -2.60 -7.71 -2.34
C PRO A 84 -2.24 -6.37 -2.96
N ASN A 85 -0.96 -6.15 -3.30
CA ASN A 85 -0.55 -4.90 -3.95
C ASN A 85 -1.18 -4.74 -5.35
N GLY A 86 -1.40 -5.85 -6.08
CA GLY A 86 -2.19 -5.87 -7.31
C GLY A 86 -3.66 -5.50 -7.08
N ILE A 87 -4.30 -6.05 -6.04
CA ILE A 87 -5.68 -5.71 -5.67
C ILE A 87 -5.80 -4.24 -5.29
N VAL A 88 -4.86 -3.72 -4.49
CA VAL A 88 -4.76 -2.31 -4.11
C VAL A 88 -4.63 -1.41 -5.34
N SER A 89 -3.80 -1.81 -6.31
CA SER A 89 -3.64 -1.07 -7.56
C SER A 89 -4.96 -0.99 -8.34
N LEU A 90 -5.65 -2.12 -8.53
CA LEU A 90 -6.96 -2.17 -9.19
C LEU A 90 -8.00 -1.33 -8.42
N HIS A 91 -8.02 -1.45 -7.09
CA HIS A 91 -8.91 -0.69 -6.23
C HIS A 91 -8.71 0.83 -6.41
N ASN A 92 -7.47 1.31 -6.35
CA ASN A 92 -7.18 2.73 -6.56
C ASN A 92 -7.55 3.21 -7.97
N LEU A 93 -7.33 2.38 -8.99
CA LEU A 93 -7.71 2.68 -10.36
C LEU A 93 -9.24 2.88 -10.50
N VAL A 94 -10.02 1.96 -9.91
CA VAL A 94 -11.49 2.07 -9.88
C VAL A 94 -11.94 3.33 -9.14
N MET A 95 -11.31 3.67 -8.02
CA MET A 95 -11.62 4.90 -7.27
C MET A 95 -11.32 6.17 -8.06
N ILE A 96 -10.19 6.21 -8.77
CA ILE A 96 -9.83 7.33 -9.67
C ILE A 96 -10.84 7.43 -10.82
N ALA A 97 -11.20 6.30 -11.44
CA ALA A 97 -12.18 6.26 -12.51
C ALA A 97 -13.56 6.76 -12.04
N MET A 98 -14.02 6.36 -10.85
CA MET A 98 -15.27 6.87 -10.27
C MET A 98 -15.22 8.38 -10.01
N TYR A 99 -14.06 8.93 -9.66
CA TYR A 99 -13.89 10.37 -9.45
C TYR A 99 -13.95 11.17 -10.76
N ILE A 100 -13.36 10.64 -11.84
CA ILE A 100 -13.30 11.31 -13.15
C ILE A 100 -14.61 11.16 -13.93
N LEU A 101 -15.19 9.96 -13.92
CA LEU A 101 -16.32 9.57 -14.78
C LEU A 101 -17.69 9.74 -14.10
N GLY A 102 -17.71 10.14 -12.83
CA GLY A 102 -18.81 9.92 -11.90
C GLY A 102 -20.20 10.41 -12.33
N PRO A 103 -21.16 9.51 -12.63
CA PRO A 103 -22.58 9.82 -12.47
C PRO A 103 -22.89 10.05 -10.98
N LYS A 104 -23.76 11.01 -10.67
CA LYS A 104 -24.22 11.29 -9.29
C LYS A 104 -24.95 10.06 -8.75
N PHE A 105 -24.27 9.21 -7.98
CA PHE A 105 -24.95 8.20 -7.18
C PHE A 105 -25.93 8.90 -6.23
N HIS A 106 -27.17 8.42 -6.20
CA HIS A 106 -28.29 9.05 -5.49
C HIS A 106 -28.05 9.10 -3.96
N ASN A 107 -27.21 8.20 -3.42
CA ASN A 107 -26.94 8.07 -1.99
C ASN A 107 -25.44 8.28 -1.66
N LYS A 108 -25.04 9.52 -1.40
CA LYS A 108 -23.65 9.90 -1.06
C LYS A 108 -23.11 9.20 0.19
N GLY A 109 -23.97 8.95 1.19
CA GLY A 109 -23.57 8.28 2.44
C GLY A 109 -23.17 6.83 2.25
N LEU A 110 -24.00 6.06 1.53
CA LEU A 110 -23.69 4.65 1.22
C LEU A 110 -22.42 4.53 0.37
N GLN A 111 -22.22 5.43 -0.59
CA GLN A 111 -21.01 5.45 -1.42
C GLN A 111 -19.75 5.67 -0.57
N LEU A 112 -19.74 6.68 0.31
CA LEU A 112 -18.60 6.95 1.20
C LEU A 112 -18.34 5.82 2.18
N ALA A 113 -19.39 5.17 2.69
CA ALA A 113 -19.26 4.02 3.57
C ALA A 113 -18.59 2.84 2.86
N LEU A 114 -19.04 2.51 1.65
CA LEU A 114 -18.44 1.44 0.84
C LEU A 114 -16.97 1.73 0.53
N ILE A 115 -16.64 2.96 0.14
CA ILE A 115 -15.25 3.38 -0.12
C ILE A 115 -14.38 3.17 1.13
N ALA A 116 -14.84 3.61 2.30
CA ALA A 116 -14.09 3.45 3.55
C ALA A 116 -13.89 1.96 3.92
N VAL A 117 -14.89 1.11 3.70
CA VAL A 117 -14.78 -0.33 3.95
C VAL A 117 -13.79 -0.99 2.99
N PHE A 118 -13.87 -0.71 1.69
CA PHE A 118 -12.91 -1.27 0.75
C PHE A 118 -11.47 -0.73 0.95
N ASP A 119 -11.32 0.56 1.30
CA ASP A 119 -10.02 1.15 1.64
C ASP A 119 -9.38 0.45 2.86
N THR A 120 -10.16 0.22 3.93
CA THR A 120 -9.69 -0.49 5.14
C THR A 120 -9.33 -1.95 4.86
N MET A 121 -10.14 -2.65 4.06
CA MET A 121 -9.82 -4.03 3.63
C MET A 121 -8.54 -4.08 2.80
N ALA A 122 -8.36 -3.15 1.85
CA ALA A 122 -7.18 -3.05 1.02
C ALA A 122 -5.91 -2.76 1.85
N LEU A 123 -6.02 -1.85 2.83
CA LEU A 123 -4.93 -1.53 3.77
C LEU A 123 -4.55 -2.75 4.62
N ALA A 124 -5.53 -3.47 5.17
CA ALA A 124 -5.29 -4.65 5.98
C ALA A 124 -4.61 -5.78 5.18
N LEU A 125 -5.10 -6.02 3.96
CA LEU A 125 -4.50 -7.02 3.06
C LEU A 125 -3.06 -6.66 2.70
N ALA A 126 -2.80 -5.41 2.29
CA ALA A 126 -1.45 -4.93 1.97
C ALA A 126 -0.49 -5.07 3.16
N SER A 127 -0.93 -4.66 4.36
CA SER A 127 -0.14 -4.77 5.58
C SER A 127 0.24 -6.22 5.92
N SER A 128 -0.70 -7.16 5.74
CA SER A 128 -0.41 -8.57 5.95
C SER A 128 0.62 -9.12 4.94
N GLY A 129 0.54 -8.70 3.67
CA GLY A 129 1.48 -9.10 2.61
C GLY A 129 2.87 -8.53 2.82
N ASP A 130 2.95 -7.23 3.13
CA ASP A 130 4.19 -6.53 3.42
C ASP A 130 4.88 -7.12 4.65
N GLY A 131 4.12 -7.43 5.72
CA GLY A 131 4.66 -8.09 6.91
C GLY A 131 5.26 -9.47 6.61
N ALA A 132 4.56 -10.30 5.83
CA ALA A 132 5.04 -11.63 5.44
C ALA A 132 6.31 -11.55 4.58
N ALA A 133 6.35 -10.62 3.63
CA ALA A 133 7.52 -10.43 2.77
C ALA A 133 8.70 -9.82 3.51
N THR A 134 8.47 -8.91 4.47
CA THR A 134 9.52 -8.40 5.36
C THR A 134 10.13 -9.53 6.19
N ALA A 135 9.30 -10.39 6.80
CA ALA A 135 9.80 -11.53 7.56
C ALA A 135 10.69 -12.45 6.70
N MET A 136 10.26 -12.77 5.48
CA MET A 136 11.09 -13.56 4.56
C MET A 136 12.34 -12.83 4.08
N SER A 137 12.29 -11.51 3.93
CA SER A 137 13.46 -10.71 3.57
C SER A 137 14.52 -10.68 4.67
N GLU A 138 14.09 -10.59 5.94
CA GLU A 138 14.96 -10.68 7.11
C GLU A 138 15.58 -12.08 7.23
N LEU A 139 14.79 -13.14 7.04
CA LEU A 139 15.31 -14.51 6.96
C LEU A 139 16.33 -14.66 5.81
N GLY A 140 16.07 -14.02 4.66
CA GLY A 140 16.97 -14.05 3.51
C GLY A 140 18.30 -13.35 3.77
N ARG A 141 18.30 -12.25 4.53
CA ARG A 141 19.47 -11.40 4.80
C ARG A 141 20.29 -11.88 6.00
N ASN A 142 19.62 -12.16 7.11
CA ASN A 142 20.28 -12.50 8.36
C ASN A 142 20.38 -14.02 8.56
N GLY A 143 19.50 -14.81 7.94
CA GLY A 143 19.40 -16.24 8.18
C GLY A 143 18.88 -16.55 9.59
N ASN A 144 18.78 -17.83 9.92
CA ASN A 144 18.47 -18.29 11.26
C ASN A 144 19.20 -19.62 11.53
N SER A 145 20.26 -19.57 12.33
CA SER A 145 21.07 -20.75 12.65
C SER A 145 20.27 -21.81 13.41
N HIS A 146 19.32 -21.41 14.26
CA HIS A 146 18.49 -22.33 15.03
C HIS A 146 17.55 -23.14 14.14
N ALA A 147 17.01 -22.51 13.08
CA ALA A 147 16.19 -23.17 12.07
C ALA A 147 17.00 -23.74 10.88
N LYS A 148 18.35 -23.72 10.95
CA LYS A 148 19.26 -24.07 9.84
C LYS A 148 18.98 -23.31 8.53
N TRP A 149 18.42 -22.11 8.63
CA TRP A 149 18.16 -21.25 7.47
C TRP A 149 19.41 -20.44 7.14
N ASN A 150 20.04 -20.76 6.01
CA ASN A 150 21.26 -20.08 5.59
C ASN A 150 20.96 -18.75 4.88
N LYS A 151 21.92 -17.81 4.91
CA LYS A 151 21.77 -16.51 4.25
C LYS A 151 21.71 -16.68 2.74
N ILE A 152 20.66 -16.13 2.12
CA ILE A 152 20.42 -16.23 0.67
C ILE A 152 20.93 -14.97 -0.03
N CYS A 153 20.79 -13.81 0.61
CA CYS A 153 21.15 -12.52 0.02
C CYS A 153 22.65 -12.37 -0.27
N ASP A 154 23.53 -13.09 0.44
CA ASP A 154 24.98 -13.11 0.16
C ASP A 154 25.31 -13.69 -1.23
N LYS A 155 24.44 -14.57 -1.76
CA LYS A 155 24.64 -15.21 -3.09
C LYS A 155 23.83 -14.51 -4.19
N PHE A 156 22.68 -13.95 -3.81
CA PHE A 156 21.70 -13.31 -4.68
C PHE A 156 21.49 -11.83 -4.32
N GLU A 157 22.59 -11.09 -4.24
CA GLU A 157 22.59 -9.70 -3.76
C GLU A 157 21.69 -8.79 -4.62
N SER A 158 21.76 -8.89 -5.95
CA SER A 158 20.93 -8.08 -6.85
C SER A 158 19.42 -8.35 -6.68
N TYR A 159 19.03 -9.62 -6.48
CA TYR A 159 17.66 -10.00 -6.18
C TYR A 159 17.20 -9.39 -4.86
N CYS A 160 18.01 -9.49 -3.80
CA CYS A 160 17.66 -8.94 -2.50
C CYS A 160 17.63 -7.41 -2.48
N ASN A 161 18.54 -6.73 -3.18
CA ASN A 161 18.54 -5.27 -3.25
C ASN A 161 17.32 -4.74 -4.02
N ARG A 162 16.95 -5.39 -5.14
CA ARG A 162 15.73 -5.04 -5.89
C ARG A 162 14.46 -5.35 -5.10
N GLY A 163 14.42 -6.52 -4.43
CA GLY A 163 13.30 -6.92 -3.59
C GLY A 163 13.11 -6.00 -2.39
N GLY A 164 14.20 -5.65 -1.70
CA GLY A 164 14.20 -4.68 -0.60
C GLY A 164 13.73 -3.30 -1.06
N GLY A 165 14.19 -2.82 -2.22
CA GLY A 165 13.70 -1.58 -2.81
C GLY A 165 12.18 -1.60 -3.08
N SER A 166 11.66 -2.72 -3.61
CA SER A 166 10.22 -2.88 -3.82
C SER A 166 9.41 -2.92 -2.52
N LEU A 167 9.96 -3.51 -1.45
CA LEU A 167 9.32 -3.52 -0.14
C LEU A 167 9.24 -2.11 0.44
N ILE A 168 10.33 -1.34 0.38
CA ILE A 168 10.35 0.05 0.85
C ILE A 168 9.31 0.88 0.10
N ALA A 169 9.22 0.73 -1.23
CA ALA A 169 8.20 1.40 -2.03
C ALA A 169 6.77 1.02 -1.63
N SER A 170 6.53 -0.26 -1.31
CA SER A 170 5.23 -0.74 -0.83
C SER A 170 4.87 -0.17 0.54
N PHE A 171 5.80 -0.13 1.49
CA PHE A 171 5.57 0.49 2.81
C PHE A 171 5.21 1.97 2.69
N ILE A 172 5.85 2.71 1.79
CA ILE A 172 5.47 4.09 1.49
C ILE A 172 4.02 4.11 0.98
N GLY A 173 3.67 3.25 0.02
CA GLY A 173 2.29 3.09 -0.46
C GLY A 173 1.29 2.77 0.64
N LEU A 174 1.64 1.89 1.58
CA LEU A 174 0.82 1.49 2.73
C LEU A 174 0.54 2.68 3.66
N ILE A 175 1.56 3.50 3.95
CA ILE A 175 1.40 4.73 4.74
C ILE A 175 0.42 5.69 4.03
N LEU A 176 0.53 5.84 2.70
CA LEU A 176 -0.38 6.69 1.93
C LEU A 176 -1.81 6.14 1.97
N LEU A 177 -2.01 4.83 1.84
CA LEU A 177 -3.32 4.18 1.97
C LEU A 177 -3.93 4.39 3.36
N LEU A 178 -3.12 4.35 4.40
CA LEU A 178 -3.57 4.65 5.77
C LEU A 178 -4.09 6.08 5.88
N ILE A 179 -3.35 7.05 5.33
CA ILE A 179 -3.78 8.46 5.31
C ILE A 179 -5.09 8.61 4.52
N ILE A 180 -5.21 7.99 3.34
CA ILE A 180 -6.43 7.98 2.52
C ILE A 180 -7.62 7.44 3.33
N THR A 181 -7.42 6.30 4.00
CA THR A 181 -8.45 5.63 4.80
C THR A 181 -8.95 6.51 5.93
N VAL A 182 -8.04 7.13 6.68
CA VAL A 182 -8.39 8.08 7.75
C VAL A 182 -9.17 9.27 7.21
N MET A 183 -8.76 9.83 6.07
CA MET A 183 -9.50 10.93 5.43
C MET A 183 -10.90 10.50 4.99
N SER A 184 -11.05 9.29 4.45
CA SER A 184 -12.33 8.71 4.02
C SER A 184 -13.29 8.54 5.20
N ILE A 185 -12.82 7.93 6.30
CA ILE A 185 -13.60 7.75 7.53
C ILE A 185 -14.01 9.09 8.13
N ASN A 186 -13.10 10.07 8.17
CA ASN A 186 -13.41 11.41 8.68
C ASN A 186 -14.51 12.11 7.86
N LYS A 187 -14.55 11.91 6.53
CA LYS A 187 -15.64 12.44 5.69
C LYS A 187 -16.95 11.73 5.99
N LEU A 188 -16.94 10.41 6.14
CA LEU A 188 -18.11 9.62 6.50
C LEU A 188 -18.69 10.03 7.86
N LEU A 189 -17.85 10.18 8.88
CA LEU A 189 -18.25 10.60 10.23
C LEU A 189 -18.82 12.01 10.26
N LYS A 190 -18.32 12.92 9.41
CA LYS A 190 -18.88 14.27 9.26
C LYS A 190 -20.25 14.24 8.59
N LEU A 191 -20.42 13.41 7.57
CA LEU A 191 -21.70 13.26 6.87
C LEU A 191 -22.77 12.65 7.77
N ASN A 192 -22.44 11.67 8.61
CA ASN A 192 -23.40 11.04 9.53
C ASN A 192 -23.87 11.98 10.67
N ARG A 193 -23.13 13.06 10.93
CA ARG A 193 -23.44 14.01 12.02
C ARG A 193 -24.35 15.16 11.57
N ASN A 194 -24.61 15.27 10.27
CA ASN A 194 -25.22 16.43 9.64
C ASN A 194 -26.52 16.04 8.94
#